data_AF-A0ABD0QRW2-F1
#
_entry.id   AF-A0ABD0QRW2-F1
#
_cell.length_a   1.000
_cell.length_b   1.000
_cell.length_c   1.000
_cell.angle_alpha   90.00
_cell.angle_beta   90.00
_cell.angle_gamma   90.00
#
_symmetry.space_group_name_H-M   'P 1'
#
loop_
_entity.id
_entity.type
_entity.pdbx_description
1 polymer ?
#
loop_
_entity_poly.entity_id
_entity_poly.type
_entity_poly.pdbx_seq_one_letter_code
_entity_poly.pdbx_strand_id
1 'polypeptide(L)' 'MATITCRVQYLEDSDPFVCSNFPEPRRPLQYDLNEHLLLNEQIAGIHKLLEAPLK' A
#
# COMPACT_ATOMS: atom_id res chain seq x y z
N MET A 1 2.35 8.56 -20.98
CA MET A 1 3.03 8.34 -19.69
C MET A 1 2.54 7.01 -19.20
N ALA A 2 3.43 6.03 -19.04
CA ALA A 2 3.02 4.66 -18.78
C ALA A 2 2.64 4.53 -17.29
N THR A 3 1.36 4.24 -17.04
CA THR A 3 0.79 4.06 -15.71
C THR A 3 0.37 2.61 -15.55
N ILE A 4 0.74 1.99 -14.44
CA ILE A 4 0.39 0.62 -14.09
C ILE A 4 -0.69 0.66 -13.02
N THR A 5 -1.87 0.11 -13.33
CA THR A 5 -2.93 -0.06 -12.34
C THR A 5 -2.64 -1.30 -11.49
N CYS A 6 -2.39 -1.08 -10.21
CA CYS A 6 -2.10 -2.11 -9.23
C CYS A 6 -3.23 -2.26 -8.21
N ARG A 7 -3.24 -3.39 -7.52
CA ARG A 7 -4.08 -3.62 -6.33
C ARG A 7 -3.19 -3.54 -5.09
N VAL A 8 -3.57 -2.67 -4.16
CA VAL A 8 -2.78 -2.37 -2.96
C VAL A 8 -3.54 -2.78 -1.70
N GLN A 9 -2.78 -3.27 -0.73
CA GLN A 9 -3.18 -3.65 0.63
C GLN A 9 -1.97 -3.41 1.54
N TYR A 10 -2.19 -3.32 2.85
CA TYR A 10 -1.11 -3.31 3.85
C TYR A 10 -1.19 -4.57 4.72
N LEU A 11 -0.06 -4.90 5.35
CA LEU A 11 0.02 -5.90 6.40
C LEU A 11 0.42 -5.16 7.68
N GLU A 12 -0.20 -5.50 8.81
CA GLU A 12 0.23 -4.93 10.08
C GLU A 12 1.27 -5.85 10.72
N ASP A 13 2.54 -5.45 10.59
CA ASP A 13 3.72 -6.14 11.09
C ASP A 13 4.54 -5.30 12.08
N SER A 14 3.98 -4.21 12.64
CA SER A 14 4.70 -3.35 13.59
C SER A 14 5.19 -4.09 14.85
N ASP A 15 4.42 -5.09 15.32
CA ASP A 15 4.81 -5.93 16.45
C ASP A 15 5.07 -7.37 15.95
N PRO A 16 6.32 -7.86 16.02
CA PRO A 16 6.69 -9.19 15.52
C PRO A 16 6.01 -10.35 16.28
N PHE A 17 5.44 -10.10 17.45
CA PHE A 17 4.67 -11.08 18.23
C PHE A 17 3.16 -10.98 18.00
N VAL A 18 2.68 -9.87 17.43
CA VAL A 18 1.28 -9.60 17.13
C VAL A 18 1.13 -9.19 15.66
N CYS A 19 1.72 -9.97 14.75
CA CYS A 19 1.54 -9.76 13.31
C CYS A 19 0.14 -10.24 12.87
N SER A 20 -0.55 -9.42 12.07
CA SER A 20 -1.65 -9.94 11.26
C SER A 20 -1.08 -10.79 10.13
N ASN A 21 -1.67 -11.97 9.89
CA ASN A 21 -1.31 -12.80 8.74
C ASN A 21 -2.16 -12.47 7.49
N PHE A 22 -3.15 -11.59 7.64
CA PHE A 22 -4.08 -11.25 6.56
C PHE A 22 -3.91 -9.79 6.17
N PRO A 23 -3.70 -9.50 4.87
CA PRO A 23 -3.59 -8.15 4.39
C PRO A 23 -4.93 -7.42 4.47
N GLU A 24 -4.90 -6.16 4.88
CA GLU A 24 -6.06 -5.28 4.99
C GLU A 24 -6.00 -4.16 3.92
N PRO A 25 -7.15 -3.69 3.42
CA PRO A 25 -8.51 -4.20 3.61
C PRO A 25 -8.76 -5.50 2.84
N ARG A 26 -9.77 -6.30 3.24
CA ARG A 26 -10.12 -7.59 2.59
C ARG A 26 -10.31 -7.50 1.08
N ARG A 27 -10.75 -6.35 0.58
CA ARG A 27 -10.83 -6.06 -0.86
C ARG A 27 -9.70 -5.10 -1.22
N PRO A 28 -8.69 -5.55 -1.99
CA PRO A 28 -7.61 -4.68 -2.42
C PRO A 28 -8.14 -3.43 -3.14
N LEU A 29 -7.55 -2.27 -2.83
CA LEU A 29 -7.89 -1.01 -3.49
C LEU A 29 -7.07 -0.86 -4.76
N GLN A 30 -7.61 -0.18 -5.77
CA GLN A 30 -6.88 0.12 -6.99
C GLN A 30 -6.06 1.39 -6.83
N TYR A 31 -4.81 1.36 -7.30
CA TYR A 31 -3.92 2.52 -7.33
C TYR A 31 -3.11 2.52 -8.62
N ASP A 32 -3.02 3.68 -9.27
CA ASP A 32 -2.24 3.86 -10.49
C ASP A 32 -0.83 4.33 -10.17
N LEU A 33 0.16 3.49 -10.44
CA LEU A 33 1.57 3.81 -10.31
C LEU A 33 2.11 4.40 -11.61
N ASN A 34 2.86 5.49 -11.50
CA ASN A 34 3.59 6.07 -12.62
C ASN A 34 4.98 5.41 -12.71
N GLU A 35 5.26 4.77 -13.84
CA GLU A 35 6.53 4.07 -14.09
C GLU A 35 7.73 5.02 -14.17
N HIS A 36 7.50 6.31 -14.44
CA HIS A 36 8.56 7.30 -14.59
C HIS A 36 8.90 8.02 -13.27
N LEU A 37 8.15 7.75 -12.20
CA LEU A 37 8.38 8.33 -10.87
C LEU A 37 8.94 7.28 -9.92
N LEU A 38 9.70 7.74 -8.92
CA LEU A 38 10.22 6.84 -7.90
C LEU A 38 9.07 6.31 -7.04
N LEU A 39 9.15 5.04 -6.64
CA LEU A 39 8.14 4.44 -5.76
C LEU A 39 8.06 5.18 -4.41
N ASN A 40 9.19 5.65 -3.88
CA ASN A 40 9.23 6.38 -2.62
C ASN A 40 8.34 7.64 -2.63
N GLU A 41 8.24 8.33 -3.76
CA GLU A 41 7.39 9.52 -3.92
C GLU A 41 5.91 9.17 -4.00
N GLN A 42 5.58 7.92 -4.32
CA GLN A 42 4.21 7.44 -4.54
C GLN A 42 3.69 6.62 -3.35
N ILE A 43 4.57 6.05 -2.51
CA ILE A 43 4.22 5.24 -1.32
C ILE A 43 3.37 6.04 -0.34
N ALA A 44 3.68 7.33 -0.10
CA ALA A 44 2.88 8.17 0.80
C ALA A 44 1.42 8.30 0.33
N GLY A 45 1.18 8.31 -0.99
CA GLY A 45 -0.16 8.29 -1.58
C GLY A 45 -0.89 6.97 -1.32
N ILE A 46 -0.19 5.85 -1.49
CA ILE A 46 -0.73 4.50 -1.20
C ILE A 46 -1.05 4.34 0.30
N HIS A 47 -0.15 4.81 1.17
CA HIS A 47 -0.33 4.77 2.63
C HIS A 47 -1.58 5.55 3.05
N LYS A 48 -1.75 6.76 2.50
CA LYS A 48 -2.93 7.60 2.74
C LYS A 48 -4.21 6.96 2.18
N LEU A 49 -4.14 6.31 1.02
CA LEU A 49 -5.29 5.62 0.41
C LEU A 49 -5.76 4.43 1.26
N LEU A 50 -4.81 3.66 1.80
CA LEU A 50 -5.09 2.49 2.61
C LEU A 50 -5.48 2.82 4.05
N GLU A 51 -5.34 4.09 4.46
CA GLU A 51 -5.52 4.53 5.85
C GLU A 51 -4.75 3.64 6.84
N ALA A 52 -3.59 3.15 6.41
CA ALA A 52 -2.82 2.20 7.19
C ALA A 52 -2.35 2.86 8.52
N PRO A 53 -2.41 2.14 9.65
CA PRO A 53 -1.98 2.64 10.95
C PRO A 53 -0.45 2.67 11.12
N LEU A 54 0.29 2.25 10.09
CA LEU A 54 1.75 2.27 9.99
C LEU A 54 2.26 3.72 9.98
N LYS A 55 3.51 3.93 10.39
CA LYS A 55 4.16 5.25 10.44
C LYS A 55 5.27 5.37 9.42
#